data_AF-A0A349XTX4-F1
#
_entry.id   AF-A0A349XTX4-F1
#
_cell.length_a   1.000
_cell.length_b   1.000
_cell.length_c   1.000
_cell.angle_alpha   90.00
_cell.angle_beta   90.00
_cell.angle_gamma   90.00
#
_symmetry.space_group_name_H-M   'P 1'
#
loop_
_entity.id
_entity.type
_entity.pdbx_description
1 polymer ?
#
loop_
_entity_poly.entity_id
_entity_poly.type
_entity_poly.pdbx_seq_one_letter_code
_entity_poly.pdbx_strand_id
1 'polypeptide(L)'
;MTANRILLAVVPPLVMIGIALTLPGIEQWLATFGKTAEAKLTLGRIGLALPYVASAAIALIFLLSAQGSVNIKTAGWGVAAGSGTVIAIAVVREGMRLSQFAGQV
;
A
#
# COMPACT_ATOMS: atom_id res chain seq x y z
N MET A 1 4.56 8.74 28.41
CA MET A 1 3.35 8.15 27.79
C MET A 1 2.96 8.84 26.47
N THR A 2 3.08 10.17 26.36
CA THR A 2 2.68 10.95 25.16
C THR A 2 3.54 10.67 23.92
N ALA A 3 4.86 10.56 24.06
CA ALA A 3 5.76 10.26 22.94
C ALA A 3 5.43 8.91 22.28
N ASN A 4 5.21 7.87 23.08
CA ASN A 4 4.86 6.55 22.57
C ASN A 4 3.50 6.55 21.85
N ARG A 5 2.55 7.35 22.34
CA ARG A 5 1.23 7.54 21.70
C ARG A 5 1.35 8.23 20.34
N ILE A 6 2.21 9.25 20.23
CA ILE A 6 2.46 9.96 18.96
C ILE A 6 3.15 9.03 17.96
N LEU A 7 4.18 8.28 18.39
CA LEU A 7 4.88 7.33 17.54
C LEU A 7 3.93 6.26 16.98
N LEU A 8 3.07 5.69 17.83
CA LEU A 8 2.06 4.71 17.40
C LEU A 8 1.03 5.28 16.41
N ALA A 9 0.76 6.59 16.45
CA ALA A 9 -0.17 7.24 15.54
C ALA A 9 0.46 7.62 14.19
N VAL A 10 1.76 7.97 14.18
CA VAL A 10 2.43 8.57 13.01
C VAL A 10 3.30 7.58 12.24
N VAL A 11 4.01 6.69 12.93
CA VAL A 11 4.95 5.77 12.27
C VAL A 11 4.23 4.82 11.30
N PRO A 12 3.14 4.12 11.69
CA PRO A 12 2.47 3.21 10.76
C PRO A 12 1.98 3.89 9.47
N PRO A 13 1.22 5.00 9.49
CA PRO A 13 0.76 5.63 8.26
C PRO A 13 1.91 6.16 7.39
N LEU A 14 2.98 6.69 7.98
CA LEU A 14 4.14 7.14 7.19
C LEU A 14 4.81 5.98 6.44
N VAL A 15 5.01 4.84 7.11
CA VAL A 15 5.60 3.66 6.47
C VAL A 15 4.68 3.11 5.38
N MET A 16 3.38 3.01 5.64
CA MET A 16 2.38 2.58 4.64
C MET A 16 2.38 3.45 3.39
N ILE A 17 2.39 4.77 3.56
CA ILE A 17 2.47 5.73 2.44
C ILE A 17 3.80 5.59 1.70
N GLY A 18 4.91 5.47 2.43
CA GLY A 18 6.23 5.27 1.83
C GLY A 18 6.27 4.03 0.92
N ILE A 19 5.70 2.91 1.37
CA ILE A 19 5.59 1.68 0.59
C ILE A 19 4.77 1.90 -0.68
N ALA A 20 3.59 2.53 -0.56
CA ALA A 20 2.72 2.80 -1.70
C ALA A 20 3.36 3.75 -2.74
N LEU A 21 4.28 4.62 -2.32
CA LEU A 21 4.98 5.55 -3.21
C LEU A 21 6.24 4.97 -3.85
N THR A 22 6.96 4.07 -3.15
CA THR A 22 8.31 3.60 -3.56
C THR A 22 8.35 2.24 -4.24
N LEU A 23 7.41 1.34 -3.93
CA LEU A 23 7.30 0.03 -4.59
C LEU A 23 6.72 0.00 -6.02
N PRO A 24 6.01 1.03 -6.54
CA PRO A 24 5.60 1.06 -7.94
C PRO A 24 6.80 0.87 -8.88
N GLY A 25 6.66 0.00 -9.88
CA GLY A 25 7.76 -0.52 -10.71
C GLY A 25 8.10 -1.98 -10.40
N ILE A 26 7.68 -2.51 -9.24
CA ILE A 26 7.86 -3.94 -8.89
C ILE A 26 7.06 -4.87 -9.81
N GLU A 27 6.02 -4.36 -10.47
CA GLU A 27 5.27 -5.08 -11.50
C GLU A 27 6.13 -5.56 -12.67
N GLN A 28 7.20 -4.83 -13.02
CA GLN A 28 8.15 -5.29 -14.05
C GLN A 28 8.99 -6.46 -13.56
N TRP A 29 9.42 -6.42 -12.30
CA TRP A 29 10.12 -7.54 -11.67
C TRP A 29 9.21 -8.77 -11.61
N LEU A 30 7.95 -8.61 -11.21
CA LEU A 30 7.00 -9.72 -11.15
C LEU A 30 6.68 -10.29 -12.55
N ALA A 31 6.61 -9.44 -13.57
CA ALA A 31 6.43 -9.87 -14.95
C ALA A 31 7.59 -10.73 -15.47
N THR A 32 8.82 -10.60 -14.94
CA THR A 32 9.96 -11.42 -15.38
C THR A 32 9.79 -12.92 -15.09
N PHE A 33 8.94 -13.29 -14.13
CA PHE A 33 8.63 -14.69 -13.84
C PHE A 33 7.75 -15.36 -14.91
N GLY A 34 7.10 -14.56 -15.78
CA GLY A 34 6.30 -15.08 -16.88
C GLY A 34 7.16 -15.64 -18.00
N LYS A 35 6.99 -16.92 -18.35
CA LYS A 35 7.70 -17.56 -19.47
C LYS A 35 7.09 -17.26 -20.84
N THR A 36 5.80 -16.94 -20.90
CA THR A 36 5.06 -16.60 -22.13
C THR A 36 4.62 -15.14 -22.11
N ALA A 37 4.35 -14.55 -23.29
CA ALA A 37 3.89 -13.16 -23.38
C ALA A 37 2.62 -12.90 -22.56
N GLU A 38 1.66 -13.83 -22.61
CA GLU A 38 0.43 -13.78 -21.82
C GLU A 38 0.71 -13.84 -20.31
N ALA A 39 1.60 -14.73 -19.86
CA ALA A 39 1.96 -14.85 -18.45
C ALA A 39 2.68 -13.60 -17.91
N LYS A 40 3.54 -12.96 -18.73
CA LYS A 40 4.18 -11.70 -18.34
C LYS A 40 3.15 -10.59 -18.15
N LEU A 41 2.15 -10.53 -19.02
CA LEU A 41 1.11 -9.51 -18.97
C LEU A 41 0.17 -9.70 -17.77
N THR A 42 -0.22 -10.94 -17.48
CA THR A 42 -1.05 -11.24 -16.30
C THR A 42 -0.30 -10.98 -15.00
N LEU A 43 0.97 -11.39 -14.88
CA LEU A 43 1.80 -11.12 -13.71
C LEU A 43 2.08 -9.63 -13.53
N GLY A 44 2.29 -8.88 -14.61
CA GLY A 44 2.42 -7.42 -14.54
C GLY A 44 1.15 -6.75 -13.98
N ARG A 45 -0.04 -7.20 -14.41
CA ARG A 45 -1.32 -6.69 -13.88
C ARG A 45 -1.51 -7.02 -12.40
N ILE A 46 -1.13 -8.22 -11.98
CA ILE A 46 -1.16 -8.61 -10.55
C ILE A 46 -0.17 -7.75 -9.75
N GLY A 47 1.00 -7.48 -10.32
CA GLY A 47 2.05 -6.67 -9.72
C GLY A 47 1.62 -5.25 -9.38
N LEU A 48 0.67 -4.68 -10.12
CA LEU A 48 0.12 -3.34 -9.83
C LEU A 48 -0.60 -3.26 -8.47
N ALA A 49 -1.14 -4.37 -7.97
CA ALA A 49 -1.77 -4.43 -6.65
C ALA A 49 -0.76 -4.65 -5.51
N LEU A 50 0.45 -5.11 -5.84
CA LEU A 50 1.45 -5.58 -4.87
C LEU A 50 1.91 -4.49 -3.88
N PRO A 51 2.16 -3.23 -4.30
CA PRO A 51 2.48 -2.15 -3.37
C PRO A 51 1.40 -1.91 -2.30
N TYR A 52 0.12 -2.00 -2.68
CA TYR A 52 -0.99 -1.76 -1.76
C TYR A 52 -1.21 -2.93 -0.81
N VAL A 53 -1.05 -4.16 -1.30
CA VAL A 53 -1.08 -5.38 -0.46
C VAL A 53 0.07 -5.37 0.54
N ALA A 54 1.29 -4.99 0.13
CA ALA A 54 2.43 -4.86 1.02
C ALA A 54 2.17 -3.80 2.12
N SER A 55 1.58 -2.66 1.75
CA SER A 55 1.17 -1.64 2.71
C SER A 55 0.14 -2.17 3.71
N ALA A 56 -0.85 -2.95 3.26
CA ALA A 56 -1.86 -3.55 4.13
C ALA A 56 -1.25 -4.61 5.07
N ALA A 57 -0.28 -5.40 4.61
CA ALA A 57 0.44 -6.35 5.45
C ALA A 57 1.20 -5.64 6.58
N ILE A 58 1.86 -4.52 6.27
CA ILE A 58 2.56 -3.71 7.28
C ILE A 58 1.59 -3.11 8.29
N ALA A 59 0.43 -2.63 7.84
CA ALA A 59 -0.63 -2.16 8.73
C ALA A 59 -1.04 -3.23 9.74
N LEU A 60 -1.25 -4.47 9.29
CA LEU A 60 -1.59 -5.60 10.16
C LEU A 60 -0.47 -5.88 11.17
N ILE A 61 0.79 -5.89 10.73
CA ILE A 61 1.94 -6.11 11.62
C ILE A 61 1.98 -5.05 12.73
N PHE A 62 1.75 -3.77 12.40
CA PHE A 62 1.73 -2.70 13.41
C PHE A 62 0.56 -2.85 14.39
N LEU A 63 -0.65 -3.19 13.91
CA LEU A 63 -1.80 -3.41 14.80
C LEU A 63 -1.59 -4.60 15.73
N LEU A 64 -1.06 -5.71 15.20
CA LEU A 64 -0.75 -6.90 15.99
C LEU A 64 0.37 -6.63 17.00
N SER A 65 1.36 -5.82 16.63
CA SER A 65 2.45 -5.40 17.54
C SER A 65 1.97 -4.47 18.64
N ALA A 66 0.87 -3.73 18.42
CA ALA A 66 0.26 -2.84 19.41
C ALA A 66 -0.72 -3.56 20.35
N GLN A 67 -0.95 -4.87 20.18
CA GLN A 67 -1.79 -5.69 21.07
C GLN A 67 -1.36 -5.54 22.53
N GLY A 68 -2.33 -5.32 23.43
CA GLY A 68 -2.06 -5.11 24.87
C GLY A 68 -1.59 -3.70 25.26
N SER A 69 -1.42 -2.79 24.29
CA SER A 69 -1.07 -1.39 24.58
C SER A 69 -2.28 -0.58 25.06
N VAL A 70 -2.09 0.26 26.08
CA VAL A 70 -3.06 1.28 26.53
C VAL A 70 -3.43 2.26 25.40
N ASN A 71 -2.55 2.38 24.40
CA ASN A 71 -2.70 3.28 23.25
C ASN A 71 -3.16 2.56 21.97
N ILE A 72 -3.74 1.35 22.05
CA ILE A 72 -4.20 0.60 20.87
C ILE A 72 -5.19 1.41 20.01
N LYS A 73 -6.08 2.20 20.63
CA LYS A 73 -7.03 3.05 19.89
C LYS A 73 -6.32 4.08 19.01
N THR A 74 -5.22 4.67 19.48
CA THR A 74 -4.47 5.63 18.66
C THR A 74 -3.68 4.98 17.54
N ALA A 75 -3.13 3.77 17.79
CA ALA A 75 -2.50 2.99 16.72
C ALA A 75 -3.54 2.62 15.64
N GLY A 76 -4.74 2.22 16.06
CA GLY A 76 -5.89 1.94 15.19
C GLY A 76 -6.26 3.13 14.31
N TRP A 77 -6.42 4.32 14.89
CA TRP A 77 -6.71 5.53 14.12
C TRP A 77 -5.59 5.94 13.15
N GLY A 78 -4.32 5.78 13.55
CA GLY A 78 -3.18 6.02 12.66
C GLY A 78 -3.18 5.09 11.45
N VAL A 79 -3.41 3.80 11.67
CA VAL A 79 -3.51 2.80 10.60
C VAL A 79 -4.74 3.03 9.70
N ALA A 80 -5.87 3.46 10.26
CA ALA A 80 -7.06 3.81 9.50
C ALA A 80 -6.78 5.01 8.56
N ALA A 81 -6.15 6.06 9.08
CA ALA A 81 -5.76 7.22 8.27
C ALA A 81 -4.74 6.86 7.18
N GLY A 82 -3.74 6.04 7.51
CA GLY A 82 -2.77 5.51 6.56
C GLY A 82 -3.43 4.70 5.44
N SER A 83 -4.33 3.80 5.81
CA SER A 83 -5.11 2.99 4.85
C SER A 83 -5.93 3.86 3.90
N GLY A 84 -6.64 4.85 4.44
CA GLY A 84 -7.41 5.80 3.63
C GLY A 84 -6.54 6.56 2.63
N THR A 85 -5.34 6.98 3.05
CA THR A 85 -4.38 7.66 2.18
C THR A 85 -3.87 6.73 1.07
N VAL A 86 -3.52 5.49 1.41
CA VAL A 86 -3.04 4.50 0.43
C VAL A 86 -4.13 4.15 -0.58
N ILE A 87 -5.38 4.03 -0.16
CA ILE A 87 -6.54 3.83 -1.06
C ILE A 87 -6.69 5.03 -2.00
N ALA A 88 -6.61 6.25 -1.48
CA ALA A 88 -6.68 7.46 -2.32
C ALA A 88 -5.57 7.49 -3.37
N ILE A 89 -4.33 7.15 -3.00
CA ILE A 89 -3.19 7.03 -3.93
C ILE A 89 -3.48 5.98 -5.00
N ALA A 90 -4.02 4.82 -4.61
CA ALA A 90 -4.37 3.75 -5.55
C ALA A 90 -5.43 4.19 -6.56
N VAL A 91 -6.49 4.85 -6.09
CA VAL A 91 -7.56 5.39 -6.94
C VAL A 91 -7.02 6.41 -7.93
N VAL A 92 -6.15 7.34 -7.49
CA VAL A 92 -5.55 8.34 -8.38
C VAL A 92 -4.68 7.68 -9.45
N ARG A 93 -3.82 6.72 -9.07
CA ARG A 93 -2.93 6.01 -10.01
C ARG A 93 -3.71 5.19 -11.03
N GLU A 94 -4.72 4.46 -10.59
CA GLU A 94 -5.56 3.66 -11.46
C GLU A 94 -6.42 4.54 -12.38
N GLY A 95 -6.96 5.64 -11.85
CA GLY A 95 -7.71 6.63 -12.61
C GLY A 95 -6.88 7.26 -13.72
N MET A 96 -5.63 7.63 -13.44
CA MET A 96 -4.70 8.11 -14.47
C MET A 96 -4.45 7.05 -15.54
N ARG A 97 -4.21 5.78 -15.16
CA ARG A 97 -4.02 4.67 -16.11
C ARG A 97 -5.25 4.50 -17.02
N LEU A 98 -6.45 4.52 -16.46
CA LEU A 98 -7.71 4.41 -17.20
C LEU A 98 -7.94 5.61 -18.14
N SER A 99 -7.63 6.83 -17.70
CA SER A 99 -7.77 8.04 -18.52
C SER A 99 -6.89 8.03 -19.77
N GLN A 100 -5.70 7.42 -19.69
CA GLN A 100 -4.80 7.27 -20.84
C GLN A 100 -5.38 6.34 -21.90
N PHE A 101 -6.08 5.28 -21.50
CA PHE A 101 -6.77 4.39 -22.43
C PHE A 101 -8.00 5.06 -23.06
N ALA A 102 -8.71 5.90 -22.30
CA ALA A 102 -9.86 6.64 -22.81
C ALA A 102 -9.48 7.70 -23.86
N GLY A 103 -8.25 8.21 -23.84
CA GLY A 103 -7.74 9.12 -24.87
C GLY A 103 -7.22 8.43 -26.14
N GLN A 104 -7.21 7.10 -26.18
CA GLN A 104 -6.72 6.28 -27.31
C GLN A 104 -7.83 5.65 -28.16
N VAL A 105 -9.09 5.94 -27.86
CA VAL A 105 -10.27 5.52 -28.65
C VAL A 105 -10.76 6.61 -29.59
#